data_AF-A0A2T2TWP5-F1
#
_entry.id   AF-A0A2T2TWP5-F1
#
_cell.length_a   1.000
_cell.length_b   1.000
_cell.length_c   1.000
_cell.angle_alpha   90.00
_cell.angle_beta   90.00
_cell.angle_gamma   90.00
#
_symmetry.space_group_name_H-M   'P 1'
#
loop_
_entity.id
_entity.type
_entity.pdbx_description
1 polymer ?
#
loop_
_entity_poly.entity_id
_entity_poly.type
_entity_poly.pdbx_seq_one_letter_code
_entity_poly.pdbx_strand_id
1 'polypeptide(L)'
;MLVLAIPGYIYYHQQQEQAANQQLGQILPVYEQGNYQQALDGAGDRTGLLTIADNYSNTDAGNLATFYAANALYRLEEYDRARTYFQRFEKEQDFLGASAFAAQAAIQENEGSLQRAAELYEQAASQYENK
;
A
#
# COMPACT_ATOMS: atom_id res chain seq x y z
N MET A 1 -23.55 0.84 29.51
CA MET A 1 -23.52 1.69 28.30
C MET A 1 -22.43 1.20 27.35
N LEU A 2 -22.63 0.05 26.69
CA LEU A 2 -21.66 -0.58 25.76
C LEU A 2 -22.28 -0.93 24.39
N VAL A 3 -23.60 -0.76 24.24
CA VAL A 3 -24.34 -1.24 23.07
C VAL A 3 -24.29 -0.25 21.89
N LEU A 4 -23.96 1.03 22.13
CA LEU A 4 -23.84 2.06 21.08
C LEU A 4 -22.41 2.24 20.55
N ALA A 5 -21.39 1.69 21.22
CA ALA A 5 -19.99 1.84 20.80
C ALA A 5 -19.70 1.07 19.50
N ILE A 6 -20.31 -0.11 19.33
CA ILE A 6 -20.09 -0.95 18.15
C ILE A 6 -20.80 -0.36 16.90
N PRO A 7 -22.10 0.04 16.95
CA PRO A 7 -22.74 0.70 15.82
C PRO A 7 -22.07 2.02 15.42
N GLY A 8 -21.63 2.83 16.41
CA GLY A 8 -20.91 4.07 16.16
C GLY A 8 -19.54 3.85 15.51
N TYR A 9 -18.79 2.84 15.95
CA TYR A 9 -17.52 2.45 15.35
C TYR A 9 -17.69 1.99 13.89
N ILE A 10 -18.70 1.15 13.62
CA ILE A 10 -19.00 0.67 12.25
C ILE A 10 -19.35 1.84 11.32
N TYR A 11 -20.17 2.79 11.77
CA TYR A 11 -20.54 3.96 10.97
C TYR A 11 -19.34 4.86 10.67
N TYR A 12 -18.49 5.12 11.68
CA TYR A 12 -17.28 5.92 11.51
C TYR A 12 -16.29 5.26 10.55
N HIS A 13 -16.06 3.95 10.70
CA HIS A 13 -15.19 3.17 9.83
C HIS A 13 -15.70 3.18 8.38
N GLN A 14 -17.01 2.98 8.18
CA GLN A 14 -17.61 3.06 6.85
C GLN A 14 -17.46 4.46 6.21
N GLN A 15 -17.56 5.53 6.99
CA GLN A 15 -17.36 6.88 6.49
C GLN A 15 -15.90 7.14 6.10
N GLN A 16 -14.95 6.64 6.90
CA GLN A 16 -13.53 6.70 6.58
C GLN A 16 -13.22 5.92 5.29
N GLU A 17 -13.74 4.71 5.14
CA GLU A 17 -13.58 3.88 3.95
C GLU A 17 -14.10 4.60 2.69
N GLN A 18 -15.27 5.23 2.77
CA GLN A 18 -15.82 6.00 1.64
C GLN A 18 -14.96 7.20 1.28
N ALA A 19 -14.47 7.95 2.28
CA ALA A 19 -13.61 9.11 2.06
C ALA A 19 -12.27 8.68 1.45
N ALA A 20 -11.65 7.63 1.98
CA ALA A 20 -10.41 7.06 1.48
C ALA A 20 -10.54 6.59 0.03
N ASN A 21 -11.61 5.84 -0.30
CA ASN A 21 -11.90 5.41 -1.67
C ASN A 21 -12.06 6.57 -2.64
N GLN A 22 -12.77 7.63 -2.24
CA GLN A 22 -12.94 8.82 -3.08
C GLN A 22 -11.60 9.52 -3.36
N GLN A 23 -10.76 9.70 -2.33
CA GLN A 23 -9.45 10.33 -2.48
C GLN A 23 -8.51 9.47 -3.32
N LEU A 24 -8.49 8.15 -3.07
CA LEU A 24 -7.69 7.20 -3.83
C LEU A 24 -8.08 7.20 -5.31
N GLY A 25 -9.38 7.17 -5.62
CA GLY A 25 -9.88 7.22 -6.99
C GLY A 25 -9.49 8.50 -7.74
N GLN A 26 -9.27 9.61 -7.04
CA GLN A 26 -8.82 10.87 -7.65
C GLN A 26 -7.32 10.89 -7.96
N ILE A 27 -6.50 10.19 -7.16
CA ILE A 27 -5.04 10.24 -7.29
C ILE A 27 -4.47 9.08 -8.13
N LEU A 28 -5.14 7.93 -8.20
CA LEU A 28 -4.67 6.78 -8.98
C LEU A 28 -4.39 7.08 -10.47
N PRO A 29 -5.20 7.89 -11.19
CA PRO A 29 -4.87 8.24 -12.58
C PRO A 29 -3.53 8.98 -12.73
N VAL A 30 -3.10 9.73 -11.71
CA VAL A 30 -1.79 10.41 -11.70
C VAL A 30 -0.66 9.39 -11.56
N TYR A 31 -0.85 8.40 -10.69
CA TYR A 31 0.07 7.28 -10.52
C TYR A 31 0.19 6.46 -11.82
N GLU A 32 -0.93 6.13 -12.46
CA GLU A 32 -1.00 5.33 -13.69
C GLU A 32 -0.30 6.01 -14.88
N GLN A 33 -0.27 7.35 -14.89
CA GLN A 33 0.49 8.15 -15.86
C GLN A 33 2.01 8.16 -15.60
N GLY A 34 2.47 7.54 -14.51
CA GLY A 34 3.88 7.51 -14.11
C GLY A 34 4.36 8.75 -13.36
N ASN A 35 3.46 9.65 -12.98
CA ASN A 35 3.79 10.86 -12.22
C ASN A 35 3.91 10.53 -10.72
N TYR A 36 4.86 9.66 -10.36
CA TYR A 36 4.95 9.03 -9.04
C TYR A 36 5.14 10.04 -7.90
N GLN A 37 6.01 11.04 -8.05
CA GLN A 37 6.20 12.07 -7.02
C GLN A 37 4.90 12.83 -6.75
N GLN A 38 4.20 13.24 -7.81
CA GLN A 38 2.94 13.94 -7.69
C GLN A 38 1.83 13.04 -7.12
N ALA A 39 1.84 11.75 -7.43
CA ALA A 39 0.91 10.79 -6.84
C ALA A 39 1.16 10.61 -5.34
N LEU A 40 2.43 10.59 -4.90
CA LEU A 40 2.82 10.47 -3.50
C LEU A 40 2.41 11.69 -2.69
N ASP A 41 2.73 12.88 -3.18
CA ASP A 41 2.56 14.15 -2.47
C ASP A 41 1.14 14.71 -2.61
N GLY A 42 0.45 14.36 -3.69
CA GLY A 42 -0.79 15.00 -4.11
C GLY A 42 -0.53 16.30 -4.88
N ALA A 43 -1.61 16.95 -5.34
CA ALA A 43 -1.54 18.25 -6.00
C ALA A 43 -2.90 18.93 -6.05
N GLY A 44 -2.93 20.23 -5.73
CA GLY A 44 -4.16 21.02 -5.73
C GLY A 44 -5.15 20.51 -4.69
N ASP A 45 -6.31 20.05 -5.15
CA ASP A 45 -7.39 19.48 -4.34
C ASP A 45 -7.24 17.96 -4.12
N ARG A 46 -6.31 17.29 -4.82
CA ARG A 46 -6.10 15.84 -4.70
C ARG A 46 -5.17 15.52 -3.54
N THR A 47 -5.64 14.67 -2.64
CA THR A 47 -4.82 14.14 -1.54
C THR A 47 -3.83 13.10 -2.07
N GLY A 48 -2.57 13.17 -1.64
CA GLY A 48 -1.50 12.24 -2.05
C GLY A 48 -1.60 10.86 -1.42
N LEU A 49 -1.01 9.86 -2.07
CA LEU A 49 -0.99 8.46 -1.63
C LEU A 49 -0.40 8.29 -0.22
N LEU A 50 0.64 9.05 0.14
CA LEU A 50 1.25 8.98 1.48
C LEU A 50 0.25 9.41 2.55
N THR A 51 -0.44 10.53 2.31
CA THR A 51 -1.45 11.05 3.22
C THR A 51 -2.65 10.11 3.35
N ILE A 52 -3.09 9.50 2.24
CA ILE A 52 -4.20 8.52 2.29
C ILE A 52 -3.77 7.29 3.10
N ALA A 53 -2.58 6.75 2.84
CA ALA A 53 -2.03 5.60 3.53
C ALA A 53 -1.87 5.82 5.04
N ASP A 54 -1.50 7.04 5.46
CA ASP A 54 -1.31 7.37 6.87
C ASP A 54 -2.63 7.70 7.59
N ASN A 55 -3.53 8.45 6.97
CA ASN A 55 -4.75 8.90 7.62
C ASN A 55 -5.86 7.84 7.65
N TYR A 56 -5.83 6.89 6.72
CA TYR A 56 -6.85 5.85 6.57
C TYR A 56 -6.27 4.44 6.68
N SER A 57 -5.19 4.25 7.45
CA SER A 57 -4.45 2.98 7.54
C SER A 57 -5.28 1.77 8.00
N ASN A 58 -6.46 2.01 8.58
CA ASN A 58 -7.41 1.01 9.05
C ASN A 58 -8.53 0.70 8.05
N THR A 59 -8.44 1.20 6.81
CA THR A 59 -9.41 1.04 5.72
C THR A 59 -8.79 0.23 4.59
N ASP A 60 -9.61 -0.46 3.80
CA ASP A 60 -9.13 -1.24 2.64
C ASP A 60 -8.50 -0.30 1.60
N ALA A 61 -9.14 0.85 1.34
CA ALA A 61 -8.59 1.88 0.49
C ALA A 61 -7.26 2.48 1.00
N GLY A 62 -7.10 2.64 2.31
CA GLY A 62 -5.84 3.09 2.89
C GLY A 62 -4.74 2.02 2.80
N ASN A 63 -5.09 0.74 2.94
CA ASN A 63 -4.16 -0.35 2.68
C ASN A 63 -3.73 -0.37 1.20
N LEU A 64 -4.68 -0.21 0.28
CA LEU A 64 -4.38 -0.11 -1.15
C LEU A 64 -3.49 1.11 -1.46
N ALA A 65 -3.78 2.27 -0.87
CA ALA A 65 -2.93 3.46 -0.97
C ALA A 65 -1.51 3.20 -0.45
N THR A 66 -1.37 2.42 0.63
CA THR A 66 -0.08 2.01 1.18
C THR A 66 0.74 1.21 0.16
N PHE A 67 0.12 0.27 -0.55
CA PHE A 67 0.78 -0.47 -1.63
C PHE A 67 1.24 0.46 -2.76
N TYR A 68 0.35 1.33 -3.26
CA TYR A 68 0.69 2.25 -4.35
C TYR A 68 1.76 3.28 -3.95
N ALA A 69 1.73 3.75 -2.70
CA ALA A 69 2.79 4.61 -2.15
C ALA A 69 4.13 3.86 -2.12
N ALA A 70 4.16 2.62 -1.60
CA ALA A 70 5.37 1.81 -1.58
C ALA A 70 5.93 1.58 -2.99
N ASN A 71 5.06 1.26 -3.95
CA ASN A 71 5.48 1.05 -5.33
C ASN A 71 5.99 2.34 -5.98
N ALA A 72 5.29 3.46 -5.82
CA ALA A 72 5.75 4.76 -6.32
C ALA A 72 7.14 5.13 -5.77
N LEU A 73 7.36 4.95 -4.46
CA LEU A 73 8.67 5.15 -3.83
C LEU A 73 9.74 4.23 -4.42
N TYR A 74 9.41 2.95 -4.62
CA TYR A 74 10.31 1.99 -5.26
C TYR A 74 10.68 2.42 -6.70
N ARG A 75 9.70 2.92 -7.47
CA ARG A 75 9.91 3.41 -8.84
C ARG A 75 10.74 4.70 -8.90
N LEU A 76 10.81 5.44 -7.80
CA LEU A 76 11.68 6.60 -7.60
C LEU A 76 13.02 6.22 -6.94
N GLU A 77 13.31 4.92 -6.79
CA GLU A 77 14.53 4.39 -6.16
C GLU A 77 14.68 4.79 -4.67
N GLU A 78 13.60 5.23 -4.03
CA GLU A 78 13.54 5.56 -2.60
C GLU A 78 13.33 4.30 -1.76
N TYR A 79 14.27 3.36 -1.85
CA TYR A 79 14.12 1.98 -1.38
C TYR A 79 13.86 1.86 0.13
N ASP A 80 14.48 2.70 0.96
CA ASP A 80 14.26 2.69 2.42
C ASP A 80 12.81 3.02 2.76
N ARG A 81 12.26 4.08 2.14
CA ARG A 81 10.86 4.47 2.34
C ARG A 81 9.92 3.44 1.72
N ALA A 82 10.22 2.95 0.53
CA ALA A 82 9.44 1.91 -0.13
C ALA A 82 9.31 0.66 0.75
N ARG A 83 10.42 0.22 1.35
CA ARG A 83 10.45 -0.90 2.31
C ARG A 83 9.53 -0.65 3.50
N THR A 84 9.56 0.55 4.10
CA THR A 84 8.67 0.91 5.22
C THR A 84 7.19 0.76 4.83
N TYR A 85 6.79 1.28 3.66
CA TYR A 85 5.39 1.18 3.24
C TYR A 85 5.02 -0.26 2.80
N PHE A 86 5.89 -1.01 2.12
CA PHE A 86 5.64 -2.42 1.82
C PHE A 86 5.52 -3.28 3.08
N GLN A 87 6.21 -2.94 4.17
CA GLN A 87 6.07 -3.63 5.46
C GLN A 87 4.73 -3.32 6.13
N ARG A 88 4.25 -2.07 6.00
CA ARG A 88 2.93 -1.65 6.52
C ARG A 88 1.76 -2.22 5.73
N PHE A 89 1.94 -2.44 4.43
CA PHE A 89 0.90 -3.04 3.59
C PHE A 89 0.50 -4.41 4.09
N GLU A 90 -0.78 -4.56 4.43
CA GLU A 90 -1.41 -5.82 4.77
C GLU A 90 -1.56 -6.63 3.49
N LYS A 91 -0.77 -7.69 3.37
CA LYS A 91 -0.68 -8.54 2.17
C LYS A 91 -1.75 -9.60 2.21
N GLU A 92 -2.64 -9.58 1.23
CA GLU A 92 -3.60 -10.65 1.00
C GLU A 92 -3.00 -11.73 0.08
N GLN A 93 -3.66 -12.89 -0.01
CA GLN A 93 -3.30 -13.96 -0.94
C GLN A 93 -3.78 -13.62 -2.36
N ASP A 94 -3.14 -12.62 -2.94
CA ASP A 94 -3.50 -12.05 -4.23
C ASP A 94 -2.27 -11.48 -4.98
N PHE A 95 -2.55 -10.76 -6.07
CA PHE A 95 -1.51 -10.17 -6.91
C PHE A 95 -0.67 -9.14 -6.18
N LEU A 96 -1.34 -8.31 -5.38
CA LEU A 96 -0.71 -7.18 -4.73
C LEU A 96 0.16 -7.67 -3.58
N GLY A 97 -0.31 -8.66 -2.81
CA GLY A 97 0.47 -9.38 -1.82
C GLY A 97 1.74 -9.98 -2.42
N ALA A 98 1.60 -10.74 -3.52
CA ALA A 98 2.74 -11.35 -4.20
C ALA A 98 3.74 -10.30 -4.71
N SER A 99 3.22 -9.23 -5.32
CA SER A 99 4.01 -8.12 -5.84
C SER A 99 4.77 -7.37 -4.74
N ALA A 100 4.15 -7.19 -3.57
CA ALA A 100 4.80 -6.55 -2.43
C ALA A 100 5.97 -7.40 -1.91
N PHE A 101 5.80 -8.72 -1.81
CA PHE A 101 6.89 -9.63 -1.44
C PHE A 101 8.03 -9.60 -2.47
N ALA A 102 7.72 -9.66 -3.76
CA ALA A 102 8.72 -9.60 -4.82
C ALA A 102 9.48 -8.27 -4.84
N ALA A 103 8.78 -7.13 -4.62
CA ALA A 103 9.43 -5.83 -4.52
C ALA A 103 10.37 -5.76 -3.31
N GLN A 104 9.94 -6.27 -2.14
CA GLN A 104 10.81 -6.35 -0.97
C GLN A 104 12.03 -7.25 -1.21
N ALA A 105 11.86 -8.36 -1.94
CA ALA A 105 12.95 -9.24 -2.33
C ALA A 105 13.98 -8.52 -3.20
N ALA A 106 13.51 -7.81 -4.24
CA ALA A 106 14.38 -7.04 -5.14
C ALA A 106 15.17 -5.94 -4.41
N ILE A 107 14.55 -5.27 -3.43
CA ILE A 107 15.26 -4.29 -2.59
C ILE A 107 16.37 -4.99 -1.78
N GLN A 108 16.07 -6.12 -1.13
CA GLN A 108 17.06 -6.88 -0.35
C GLN A 108 18.20 -7.43 -1.20
N GLU A 109 17.90 -7.84 -2.44
CA GLU A 109 18.88 -8.30 -3.41
C GLU A 109 19.85 -7.18 -3.80
N ASN A 110 19.33 -5.97 -4.05
CA ASN A 110 20.14 -4.78 -4.35
C ASN A 110 21.09 -4.44 -3.19
N GLU A 111 20.63 -4.61 -1.95
CA GLU A 111 21.44 -4.43 -0.73
C GLU A 111 22.43 -5.58 -0.46
N GLY A 112 22.45 -6.63 -1.30
CA GLY A 112 23.33 -7.79 -1.15
C GLY A 112 22.83 -8.85 -0.16
N SER A 113 21.63 -8.69 0.39
CA SER A 113 21.01 -9.64 1.32
C SER A 113 20.32 -10.80 0.59
N LEU A 114 21.10 -11.58 -0.17
CA LEU A 114 20.59 -12.58 -1.12
C LEU A 114 19.74 -13.69 -0.47
N GLN A 115 20.11 -14.16 0.73
CA GLN A 115 19.31 -15.17 1.44
C GLN A 115 17.92 -14.62 1.78
N ARG A 116 17.85 -13.38 2.27
CA ARG A 116 16.58 -12.76 2.62
C ARG A 116 15.74 -12.45 1.37
N ALA A 117 16.38 -12.07 0.27
CA ALA A 117 15.72 -11.91 -1.01
C ALA A 117 15.08 -13.23 -1.47
N ALA A 118 15.81 -14.35 -1.42
CA ALA A 118 15.29 -15.66 -1.79
C ALA A 118 14.04 -16.05 -0.97
N GLU A 119 14.07 -15.90 0.35
CA GLU A 119 12.91 -16.16 1.22
C GLU A 119 11.68 -15.31 0.88
N LEU A 120 11.89 -14.06 0.47
CA LEU A 120 10.81 -13.16 0.07
C LEU A 120 10.27 -13.51 -1.32
N TYR A 121 11.11 -13.93 -2.26
CA TYR A 121 10.65 -14.45 -3.55
C TYR A 121 9.85 -15.75 -3.40
N GLU A 122 10.24 -16.63 -2.48
CA GLU A 122 9.45 -17.83 -2.15
C GLU A 122 8.07 -17.47 -1.59
N GLN A 123 8.01 -16.50 -0.67
CA GLN A 123 6.73 -15.97 -0.16
C GLN A 123 5.87 -15.32 -1.24
N ALA A 124 6.49 -14.65 -2.22
CA ALA A 124 5.78 -14.11 -3.37
C ALA A 124 5.18 -15.22 -4.24
N ALA A 125 5.95 -16.26 -4.54
CA ALA A 125 5.50 -17.41 -5.31
C ALA A 125 4.36 -18.17 -4.60
N SER A 126 4.41 -18.28 -3.27
CA SER A 126 3.40 -18.99 -2.49
C SER A 126 2.07 -18.24 -2.36
N GLN A 127 2.00 -16.93 -2.66
CA GLN A 127 0.72 -16.20 -2.65
C GLN A 127 -0.27 -16.73 -3.72
N TYR A 128 0.25 -17.42 -4.72
CA TYR A 128 -0.50 -17.90 -5.88
C TYR A 128 -0.45 -19.42 -6.04
N GLU A 129 -0.19 -20.17 -4.98
CA GLU A 129 -0.22 -21.63 -5.10
C GLU A 129 -1.61 -22.11 -5.56
N ASN A 130 -1.64 -22.55 -6.82
CA ASN A 130 -2.71 -23.31 -7.44
C ASN A 130 -3.04 -24.50 -6.53
N LYS A 131 -4.31 -24.60 -6.12
CA LYS A 131 -4.90 -25.90 -5.83
C LYS A 131 -5.27 -26.61 -7.12
#